data_AF-A0A523YU87-F1
#
_entry.id   AF-A0A523YU87-F1
#
_cell.length_a   1.000
_cell.length_b   1.000
_cell.length_c   1.000
_cell.angle_alpha   90.00
_cell.angle_beta   90.00
_cell.angle_gamma   90.00
#
_symmetry.space_group_name_H-M   'P 1'
#
loop_
_entity.id
_entity.type
_entity.pdbx_description
1 polymer ?
#
loop_
_entity_poly.entity_id
_entity_poly.type
_entity_poly.pdbx_seq_one_letter_code
_entity_poly.pdbx_strand_id
1 'polypeptide(L)'
;MFTEIEKRDGKKVAFKAEKITNAITKAGKATEEFDEKVAKRLTIKVLNLATQVIGEEPPTVEEIQDIVEEVLLSSTYRKTAKAYIIYREQHARIREITDKASVALVDQYLKKTDWRVNENSNMAFSLQGLNNYVSSEISKVYWLNEIYSPEIRKAHIQGDYHIHDLNILSVYCVGWDLFDLLVEGFRGVWGKVESGPARHLRSALGQIVNFFYTLQGEAAGA
;
A
#
# COMPACT_ATOMS: atom_id res chain seq x y z
N MET A 1 34.40 -2.02 -10.27
CA MET A 1 33.68 -0.91 -9.60
C MET A 1 32.57 -0.48 -10.53
N PHE A 2 31.32 -0.44 -10.06
CA PHE A 2 30.19 -0.04 -10.87
C PHE A 2 30.28 1.43 -11.29
N THR A 3 30.03 1.69 -12.57
CA THR A 3 29.92 3.06 -13.14
C THR A 3 28.49 3.54 -13.17
N GLU A 4 27.53 2.61 -13.29
CA GLU A 4 26.11 2.88 -13.39
C GLU A 4 25.32 2.07 -12.35
N ILE A 5 24.13 2.56 -12.03
CA ILE A 5 23.13 1.89 -11.20
C ILE A 5 21.78 1.97 -11.91
N GLU A 6 21.05 0.86 -11.92
CA GLU A 6 19.70 0.81 -12.46
C GLU A 6 18.69 1.24 -11.40
N LYS A 7 17.96 2.32 -11.70
CA LYS A 7 16.85 2.76 -10.88
C LYS A 7 15.61 1.90 -11.10
N ARG A 8 14.68 1.96 -10.14
CA ARG A 8 13.39 1.24 -10.18
C ARG A 8 12.53 1.57 -11.41
N ASP A 9 12.73 2.73 -12.04
CA ASP A 9 12.07 3.11 -13.30
C ASP A 9 12.80 2.57 -14.55
N GLY A 10 13.77 1.66 -14.38
CA GLY A 10 14.61 1.08 -15.43
C GLY A 10 15.70 2.02 -15.95
N LYS A 11 15.79 3.25 -15.45
CA LYS A 11 16.81 4.21 -15.91
C LYS A 11 18.16 3.90 -15.29
N LYS A 12 19.18 3.81 -16.15
CA LYS A 12 20.58 3.74 -15.73
C LYS A 12 21.11 5.14 -15.44
N VAL A 13 21.70 5.32 -14.27
CA VAL A 13 22.30 6.60 -13.85
C VAL A 13 23.68 6.36 -13.24
N ALA A 14 24.51 7.39 -13.16
CA ALA A 14 25.84 7.27 -12.56
C ALA A 14 25.80 6.72 -11.12
N PHE A 15 26.59 5.68 -10.86
CA PHE A 15 26.74 5.08 -9.55
C PHE A 15 27.46 6.04 -8.60
N LYS A 16 26.92 6.25 -7.40
CA LYS A 16 27.50 7.14 -6.38
C LYS A 16 27.59 6.44 -5.03
N ALA A 17 28.78 5.95 -4.68
CA ALA A 17 29.04 5.29 -3.39
C ALA A 17 28.68 6.16 -2.17
N GLU A 18 28.77 7.48 -2.30
CA GLU A 18 28.37 8.43 -1.25
C GLU A 18 26.91 8.25 -0.80
N LYS A 19 26.01 7.84 -1.70
CA LYS A 19 24.61 7.60 -1.34
C LYS A 19 24.47 6.42 -0.38
N ILE A 20 25.28 5.39 -0.54
CA ILE A 20 25.32 4.22 0.34
C ILE A 20 25.88 4.66 1.71
N THR A 21 27.02 5.35 1.71
CA THR A 21 27.62 5.89 2.95
C THR A 21 26.64 6.78 3.71
N ASN A 22 25.91 7.66 3.03
CA ASN A 22 24.93 8.53 3.66
C ASN A 22 23.76 7.74 4.28
N ALA A 23 23.25 6.72 3.59
CA ALA A 23 22.19 5.87 4.11
C ALA A 23 22.64 5.10 5.36
N ILE A 24 23.83 4.48 5.32
CA ILE A 24 24.42 3.77 6.45
C ILE A 24 24.71 4.73 7.62
N THR A 25 25.23 5.92 7.33
CA THR A 25 25.51 6.95 8.35
C THR A 25 24.24 7.41 9.04
N LYS A 26 23.15 7.63 8.29
CA LYS A 26 21.85 8.00 8.87
C LYS A 26 21.33 6.91 9.81
N ALA A 27 21.43 5.65 9.39
CA ALA A 27 21.01 4.51 10.21
C ALA A 27 21.86 4.41 11.49
N GLY A 28 23.19 4.50 11.38
CA GLY A 28 24.10 4.44 12.54
C GLY A 28 23.93 5.61 13.52
N LYS A 29 23.62 6.82 13.01
CA LYS A 29 23.28 7.98 13.85
C LYS A 29 21.94 7.80 14.57
N ALA A 30 20.93 7.26 13.89
CA ALA A 30 19.60 7.05 14.46
C ALA A 30 19.59 6.01 15.60
N THR A 31 20.53 5.06 15.58
CA THR A 31 20.70 4.03 16.60
C THR A 31 21.81 4.33 17.60
N GLU A 32 22.56 5.42 17.39
CA GLU A 32 23.73 5.84 18.17
C GLU A 32 24.86 4.79 18.24
N GLU A 33 24.89 3.83 17.31
CA GLU A 33 25.90 2.75 17.32
C GLU A 33 27.22 3.16 16.66
N PHE A 34 27.20 4.08 15.69
CA PHE A 34 28.41 4.52 15.01
C PHE A 34 28.26 5.82 14.19
N ASP A 35 29.40 6.38 13.79
CA ASP A 35 29.51 7.62 13.02
C ASP A 35 29.86 7.40 11.53
N GLU A 36 30.04 8.49 10.80
CA GLU A 36 30.36 8.46 9.36
C GLU A 36 31.67 7.72 9.05
N LYS A 37 32.66 7.71 9.95
CA LYS A 37 33.94 7.00 9.72
C LYS A 37 33.70 5.49 9.67
N VAL A 38 32.88 4.97 10.57
CA VAL A 38 32.48 3.57 10.54
C VAL A 38 31.62 3.27 9.32
N ALA A 39 30.66 4.15 9.00
CA ALA A 39 29.82 4.00 7.82
C ALA A 39 30.64 3.88 6.53
N LYS A 40 31.69 4.69 6.35
CA LYS A 40 32.61 4.59 5.20
C LYS A 40 33.28 3.22 5.11
N ARG A 41 33.72 2.65 6.24
CA ARG A 41 34.31 1.30 6.28
C ARG A 41 33.29 0.23 5.90
N LEU A 42 32.05 0.35 6.37
CA LEU A 42 30.96 -0.55 5.99
C LEU A 42 30.62 -0.41 4.50
N THR A 43 30.59 0.80 3.95
CA THR A 43 30.39 1.03 2.51
C THR A 43 31.44 0.31 1.67
N ILE A 44 32.72 0.35 2.06
CA ILE A 44 33.77 -0.38 1.34
C ILE A 44 33.48 -1.89 1.34
N LYS A 45 33.04 -2.46 2.47
CA LYS A 45 32.61 -3.87 2.53
C LYS A 45 31.43 -4.16 1.60
N VAL A 46 30.42 -3.28 1.59
CA VAL A 46 29.26 -3.38 0.69
C VAL A 46 29.70 -3.39 -0.77
N LEU A 47 30.59 -2.47 -1.17
CA LEU A 47 31.06 -2.39 -2.56
C LEU A 47 31.87 -3.63 -2.96
N ASN A 48 32.70 -4.14 -2.06
CA ASN A 48 33.47 -5.36 -2.31
C ASN A 48 32.55 -6.57 -2.48
N LEU A 49 31.56 -6.73 -1.59
CA LEU A 49 30.59 -7.83 -1.67
C LEU A 49 29.72 -7.70 -2.92
N ALA A 50 29.24 -6.49 -3.25
CA ALA A 50 28.46 -6.26 -4.46
C ALA A 50 29.22 -6.59 -5.73
N THR A 51 30.50 -6.23 -5.81
CA THR A 51 31.35 -6.58 -6.97
C THR A 51 31.52 -8.10 -7.10
N GLN A 52 31.55 -8.84 -5.98
CA GLN A 52 31.68 -10.30 -6.00
C GLN A 52 30.38 -11.01 -6.37
N VAL A 53 29.23 -10.52 -5.90
CA VAL A 53 27.92 -11.16 -6.09
C VAL A 53 27.29 -10.83 -7.43
N ILE A 54 27.34 -9.55 -7.84
CA ILE A 54 26.63 -9.04 -9.03
C ILE A 54 27.54 -9.05 -10.27
N GLY A 55 28.86 -8.98 -10.08
CA GLY A 55 29.83 -8.98 -11.17
C GLY A 55 29.98 -7.61 -11.83
N GLU A 56 29.88 -7.56 -13.17
CA GLU A 56 30.08 -6.34 -13.98
C GLU A 56 28.78 -5.66 -14.42
N GLU A 57 27.62 -6.28 -14.20
CA GLU A 57 26.34 -5.70 -14.58
C GLU A 57 25.99 -4.50 -13.67
N PRO A 58 25.30 -3.47 -14.19
CA PRO A 58 24.82 -2.36 -13.37
C PRO A 58 23.85 -2.89 -12.31
N PRO A 59 24.15 -2.75 -11.00
CA PRO A 59 23.28 -3.26 -9.97
C PRO A 59 22.00 -2.43 -9.90
N THR A 60 20.91 -3.06 -9.51
CA THR A 60 19.68 -2.37 -9.15
C THR A 60 19.80 -1.71 -7.77
N VAL A 61 18.94 -0.73 -7.51
CA VAL A 61 18.85 -0.11 -6.17
C VAL A 61 18.51 -1.14 -5.09
N GLU A 62 17.69 -2.15 -5.39
CA GLU A 62 17.30 -3.19 -4.41
C GLU A 62 18.45 -4.12 -4.06
N GLU A 63 19.21 -4.61 -5.06
CA GLU A 63 20.36 -5.48 -4.81
C GLU A 63 21.41 -4.80 -3.93
N ILE A 64 21.70 -3.52 -4.17
CA ILE A 64 22.60 -2.76 -3.29
C ILE A 64 22.04 -2.65 -1.88
N GLN A 65 20.73 -2.47 -1.72
CA GLN A 65 20.09 -2.41 -0.40
C GLN A 65 20.15 -3.75 0.33
N ASP A 66 19.93 -4.86 -0.36
CA ASP A 66 20.05 -6.22 0.21
C ASP A 66 21.47 -6.49 0.73
N ILE A 67 22.48 -6.07 -0.04
CA ILE A 67 23.89 -6.22 0.36
C ILE A 67 24.22 -5.32 1.56
N VAL A 68 23.66 -4.11 1.62
CA VAL A 68 23.82 -3.24 2.80
C VAL A 68 23.24 -3.91 4.05
N GLU A 69 22.08 -4.56 3.94
CA GLU A 69 21.48 -5.32 5.04
C GLU A 69 22.37 -6.48 5.48
N GLU A 70 22.88 -7.28 4.55
CA GLU A 70 23.77 -8.40 4.84
C GLU A 70 25.05 -7.94 5.56
N VAL A 71 25.67 -6.85 5.09
CA VAL A 71 26.86 -6.26 5.73
C VAL A 71 26.55 -5.72 7.12
N LEU A 72 25.38 -5.12 7.34
CA LEU A 72 24.97 -4.64 8.66
C LEU A 72 24.65 -5.80 9.60
N LEU A 73 23.96 -6.85 9.13
CA LEU A 73 23.60 -8.05 9.91
C LEU A 73 24.84 -8.86 10.33
N SER A 74 25.84 -8.95 9.45
CA SER A 74 27.12 -9.60 9.73
C SER A 74 28.07 -8.75 10.59
N SER A 75 27.71 -7.50 10.88
CA SER A 75 28.49 -6.61 11.74
C SER A 75 28.08 -6.72 13.23
N THR A 76 28.82 -6.03 14.09
CA THR A 76 28.47 -5.90 15.51
C THR A 76 27.28 -4.96 15.74
N TYR A 77 26.88 -4.17 14.74
CA TYR A 77 25.89 -3.09 14.83
C TYR A 77 24.46 -3.59 14.57
N ARG A 78 24.00 -4.51 15.44
CA ARG A 78 22.72 -5.19 15.25
C ARG A 78 21.51 -4.26 15.36
N LYS A 79 21.57 -3.20 16.19
CA LYS A 79 20.45 -2.25 16.28
C LYS A 79 20.30 -1.48 14.97
N THR A 80 21.42 -1.09 14.37
CA THR A 80 21.46 -0.39 13.08
C THR A 80 20.96 -1.27 11.96
N ALA A 81 21.36 -2.55 11.93
CA ALA A 81 20.83 -3.51 10.96
C ALA A 81 19.30 -3.59 11.03
N LYS A 82 18.75 -3.80 12.23
CA LYS A 82 17.30 -3.85 12.44
C LYS A 82 16.60 -2.55 12.04
N ALA A 83 17.14 -1.40 12.45
CA ALA A 83 16.57 -0.10 12.12
C ALA A 83 16.60 0.19 10.61
N TYR A 84 17.67 -0.20 9.91
CA TYR A 84 17.80 -0.03 8.46
C TYR A 84 16.75 -0.87 7.72
N ILE A 85 16.61 -2.15 8.07
CA ILE A 85 15.62 -3.07 7.48
C ILE A 85 14.20 -2.51 7.65
N ILE A 86 13.82 -2.12 8.88
CA ILE A 86 12.50 -1.55 9.17
C ILE A 86 12.27 -0.26 8.38
N TYR A 87 13.26 0.64 8.35
CA TYR A 87 13.15 1.91 7.63
C TYR A 87 12.95 1.70 6.12
N ARG A 88 13.69 0.75 5.52
CA ARG A 88 13.56 0.38 4.11
C ARG A 88 12.16 -0.15 3.82
N GLU A 89 11.67 -1.08 4.66
CA GLU A 89 10.34 -1.65 4.53
C GLU A 89 9.25 -0.57 4.61
N GLN A 90 9.30 0.29 5.63
CA GLN A 90 8.37 1.43 5.77
C GLN A 90 8.40 2.34 4.54
N HIS A 91 9.58 2.67 4.03
CA HIS A 91 9.71 3.50 2.83
C HIS A 91 9.23 2.80 1.56
N ALA A 92 9.35 1.48 1.47
CA ALA A 92 8.77 0.70 0.37
C ALA A 92 7.24 0.77 0.41
N ARG A 93 6.63 0.58 1.58
CA ARG A 93 5.17 0.71 1.78
C ARG A 93 4.66 2.12 1.45
N ILE A 94 5.33 3.16 1.94
CA ILE A 94 4.97 4.55 1.63
C ILE A 94 5.01 4.82 0.14
N ARG A 95 6.05 4.33 -0.57
CA ARG A 95 6.14 4.50 -2.02
C ARG A 95 5.02 3.77 -2.74
N GLU A 96 4.70 2.54 -2.35
CA GLU A 96 3.58 1.81 -2.95
C GLU A 96 2.26 2.58 -2.80
N ILE A 97 1.99 3.09 -1.59
CA ILE A 97 0.81 3.93 -1.35
C ILE A 97 0.86 5.22 -2.17
N THR A 98 2.02 5.89 -2.27
CA THR A 98 2.16 7.20 -2.93
C THR A 98 2.11 7.09 -4.45
N ASP A 99 2.76 6.07 -5.03
CA ASP A 99 2.73 5.80 -6.47
C ASP A 99 1.30 5.47 -6.91
N LYS A 100 0.54 4.76 -6.06
CA LYS A 100 -0.89 4.55 -6.26
C LYS A 100 -1.73 5.79 -5.94
N ALA A 101 -1.43 6.62 -4.95
CA ALA A 101 -2.21 7.84 -4.68
C ALA A 101 -1.92 9.00 -5.66
N SER A 102 -1.25 8.74 -6.79
CA SER A 102 -0.72 9.77 -7.68
C SER A 102 -1.74 10.28 -8.70
N VAL A 103 -1.45 11.46 -9.27
CA VAL A 103 -2.14 12.02 -10.46
C VAL A 103 -2.23 11.00 -11.60
N ALA A 104 -1.29 10.05 -11.67
CA ALA A 104 -1.30 9.00 -12.66
C ALA A 104 -2.53 8.08 -12.56
N LEU A 105 -3.08 7.79 -11.36
CA LEU A 105 -4.32 6.99 -11.27
C LEU A 105 -5.51 7.73 -11.85
N VAL A 106 -5.62 9.03 -11.56
CA VAL A 106 -6.69 9.87 -12.13
C VAL A 106 -6.57 9.87 -13.65
N ASP A 107 -5.36 10.06 -14.17
CA ASP A 107 -5.07 10.00 -15.60
C ASP A 107 -5.39 8.64 -16.21
N GLN A 108 -5.03 7.54 -15.55
CA GLN A 108 -5.32 6.18 -16.00
C GLN A 108 -6.82 5.92 -16.11
N TYR A 109 -7.58 6.39 -15.11
CA TYR A 109 -9.02 6.28 -15.11
C TYR A 109 -9.63 7.12 -16.25
N LEU A 110 -9.26 8.41 -16.34
CA LEU A 110 -9.78 9.33 -17.36
C LEU A 110 -9.46 8.88 -18.78
N LYS A 111 -8.24 8.37 -19.01
CA LYS A 111 -7.80 7.84 -20.31
C LYS A 111 -8.23 6.39 -20.56
N LYS A 112 -8.84 5.73 -19.56
CA LYS A 112 -9.26 4.32 -19.58
C LYS A 112 -8.12 3.37 -19.99
N THR A 113 -6.91 3.67 -19.55
CA THR A 113 -5.71 2.89 -19.90
C THR A 113 -5.48 1.70 -18.98
N ASP A 114 -6.08 1.70 -17.79
CA ASP A 114 -6.09 0.53 -16.91
C ASP A 114 -7.39 -0.26 -17.15
N TRP A 115 -7.28 -1.58 -17.34
CA TRP A 115 -8.44 -2.47 -17.49
C TRP A 115 -9.29 -2.49 -16.22
N ARG A 116 -8.70 -2.21 -15.05
CA ARG A 116 -9.38 -2.16 -13.74
C ARG A 116 -10.48 -1.11 -13.67
N VAL A 117 -10.46 -0.13 -14.56
CA VAL A 117 -11.58 0.81 -14.75
C VAL A 117 -12.90 0.07 -15.06
N ASN A 118 -12.83 -1.14 -15.62
CA ASN A 118 -13.98 -1.99 -15.92
C ASN A 118 -14.08 -3.24 -15.02
N GLU A 119 -13.31 -3.32 -13.93
CA GLU A 119 -13.33 -4.48 -13.00
C GLU A 119 -14.62 -4.52 -12.19
N ASN A 120 -15.12 -3.34 -11.78
CA ASN A 120 -16.39 -3.24 -11.08
C ASN A 120 -17.56 -3.15 -12.06
N SER A 121 -18.27 -4.27 -12.26
CA SER A 121 -19.45 -4.34 -13.14
C SER A 121 -20.61 -3.45 -12.71
N ASN A 122 -20.67 -3.07 -11.43
CA ASN A 122 -21.72 -2.20 -10.88
C ASN A 122 -21.44 -0.72 -11.14
N MET A 123 -20.26 -0.36 -11.65
CA MET A 123 -19.82 1.02 -11.80
C MET A 123 -19.44 1.36 -13.23
N ALA A 124 -20.11 2.37 -13.78
CA ALA A 124 -19.78 2.96 -15.06
C ALA A 124 -18.80 4.14 -14.91
N PHE A 125 -18.16 4.51 -16.02
CA PHE A 125 -17.29 5.69 -16.10
C PHE A 125 -18.04 6.96 -15.67
N SER A 126 -17.75 7.42 -14.46
CA SER A 126 -18.38 8.57 -13.81
C SER A 126 -17.45 9.18 -12.76
N LEU A 127 -17.86 10.31 -12.17
CA LEU A 127 -17.14 10.91 -11.04
C LEU A 127 -17.13 10.01 -9.80
N GLN A 128 -18.26 9.35 -9.50
CA GLN A 128 -18.35 8.33 -8.45
C GLN A 128 -17.41 7.15 -8.75
N GLY A 129 -17.44 6.71 -10.02
CA GLY A 129 -16.47 5.83 -10.65
C GLY A 129 -15.01 6.14 -10.29
N LEU A 130 -14.60 7.38 -10.55
CA LEU A 130 -13.25 7.86 -10.31
C LEU A 130 -12.89 7.84 -8.82
N ASN A 131 -13.77 8.36 -7.96
CA ASN A 131 -13.54 8.40 -6.52
C ASN A 131 -13.36 6.99 -5.95
N ASN A 132 -14.23 6.06 -6.35
CA ASN A 132 -14.12 4.68 -5.92
C ASN A 132 -12.86 4.02 -6.50
N TYR A 133 -12.51 4.22 -7.77
CA TYR A 133 -11.27 3.68 -8.35
C TYR A 133 -10.03 4.10 -7.56
N VAL A 134 -9.89 5.40 -7.25
CA VAL A 134 -8.76 5.92 -6.46
C VAL A 134 -8.76 5.34 -5.06
N SER A 135 -9.92 5.36 -4.36
CA SER A 135 -10.05 4.80 -3.01
C SER A 135 -9.77 3.30 -2.96
N SER A 136 -10.18 2.57 -4.00
CA SER A 136 -10.01 1.11 -4.13
C SER A 136 -8.54 0.74 -4.22
N GLU A 137 -7.77 1.45 -5.04
CA GLU A 137 -6.34 1.17 -5.18
C GLU A 137 -5.56 1.45 -3.89
N ILE A 138 -5.94 2.50 -3.16
CA ILE A 138 -5.35 2.81 -1.85
C ILE A 138 -5.71 1.73 -0.82
N SER A 139 -6.99 1.36 -0.74
CA SER A 139 -7.49 0.33 0.19
C SER A 139 -6.80 -1.02 -0.06
N LYS A 140 -6.61 -1.39 -1.32
CA LYS A 140 -5.91 -2.63 -1.72
C LYS A 140 -4.47 -2.66 -1.22
N VAL A 141 -3.74 -1.54 -1.32
CA VAL A 141 -2.36 -1.46 -0.81
C VAL A 141 -2.34 -1.59 0.71
N TYR A 142 -3.28 -0.96 1.41
CA TYR A 142 -3.39 -1.06 2.85
C TYR A 142 -3.66 -2.50 3.30
N TRP A 143 -4.63 -3.20 2.69
CA TRP A 143 -4.89 -4.60 2.97
C TRP A 143 -3.64 -5.46 2.83
N LEU A 144 -2.94 -5.35 1.70
CA LEU A 144 -1.81 -6.23 1.36
C LEU A 144 -0.54 -5.94 2.17
N ASN A 145 -0.38 -4.72 2.69
CA ASN A 145 0.84 -4.33 3.39
C ASN A 145 0.68 -4.19 4.91
N GLU A 146 -0.49 -3.78 5.38
CA GLU A 146 -0.72 -3.53 6.81
C GLU A 146 -1.52 -4.64 7.49
N ILE A 147 -2.46 -5.29 6.78
CA ILE A 147 -3.34 -6.29 7.39
C ILE A 147 -2.88 -7.72 7.09
N TYR A 148 -2.65 -8.04 5.81
CA TYR A 148 -2.24 -9.37 5.40
C TYR A 148 -0.74 -9.60 5.59
N SER A 149 -0.38 -10.86 5.86
CA SER A 149 1.02 -11.25 5.98
C SER A 149 1.74 -11.16 4.61
N PRO A 150 3.08 -11.04 4.61
CA PRO A 150 3.87 -11.01 3.37
C PRO A 150 3.64 -12.23 2.48
N GLU A 151 3.47 -13.40 3.07
CA GLU A 151 3.18 -14.65 2.37
C GLU A 151 1.82 -14.54 1.69
N ILE A 152 0.82 -13.99 2.40
CA ILE A 152 -0.52 -13.86 1.86
C ILE A 152 -0.56 -12.90 0.67
N ARG A 153 0.10 -11.74 0.83
CA ARG A 153 0.27 -10.74 -0.23
C ARG A 153 0.93 -11.35 -1.45
N LYS A 154 2.03 -12.07 -1.25
CA LYS A 154 2.82 -12.65 -2.34
C LYS A 154 1.99 -13.60 -3.18
N ALA A 155 1.28 -14.54 -2.55
CA ALA A 155 0.48 -15.51 -3.27
C ALA A 155 -0.74 -14.88 -3.99
N HIS A 156 -1.31 -13.78 -3.47
CA HIS A 156 -2.30 -12.99 -4.21
C HIS A 156 -1.71 -12.33 -5.47
N ILE A 157 -0.53 -11.70 -5.34
CA ILE A 157 0.13 -11.00 -6.46
C ILE A 157 0.60 -11.99 -7.53
N GLN A 158 1.05 -13.17 -7.13
CA GLN A 158 1.52 -14.22 -8.03
C GLN A 158 0.38 -15.01 -8.69
N GLY A 159 -0.86 -14.82 -8.23
CA GLY A 159 -2.04 -15.49 -8.78
C GLY A 159 -2.24 -16.92 -8.27
N ASP A 160 -1.57 -17.32 -7.20
CA ASP A 160 -1.78 -18.62 -6.55
C ASP A 160 -3.20 -18.72 -5.96
N TYR A 161 -3.75 -17.58 -5.54
CA TYR A 161 -5.17 -17.40 -5.24
C TYR A 161 -5.59 -15.93 -5.43
N HIS A 162 -6.90 -15.71 -5.49
CA HIS A 162 -7.47 -14.38 -5.63
C HIS A 162 -8.21 -13.99 -4.35
N ILE A 163 -7.81 -12.88 -3.71
CA ILE A 163 -8.52 -12.30 -2.59
C ILE A 163 -9.53 -11.31 -3.18
N HIS A 164 -10.81 -11.60 -2.98
CA HIS A 164 -11.91 -10.77 -3.44
C HIS A 164 -12.03 -9.48 -2.61
N ASP A 165 -12.55 -8.44 -3.25
CA ASP A 165 -13.06 -7.22 -2.61
C ASP A 165 -12.07 -6.42 -1.76
N LEU A 166 -10.79 -6.41 -2.15
CA LEU A 166 -9.74 -5.57 -1.54
C LEU A 166 -9.96 -4.06 -1.73
N ASN A 167 -10.98 -3.66 -2.48
CA ASN A 167 -11.30 -2.27 -2.80
C ASN A 167 -11.95 -1.49 -1.64
N ILE A 168 -12.47 -2.18 -0.61
CA ILE A 168 -13.07 -1.54 0.56
C ILE A 168 -12.52 -2.15 1.84
N LEU A 169 -12.39 -1.34 2.89
CA LEU A 169 -12.04 -1.80 4.24
C LEU A 169 -13.32 -2.08 5.02
N SER A 170 -14.08 -3.07 4.58
CA SER A 170 -15.34 -3.47 5.23
C SER A 170 -15.62 -4.97 5.08
N VAL A 171 -16.77 -5.39 5.58
CA VAL A 171 -17.35 -6.72 5.36
C VAL A 171 -17.78 -6.91 3.90
N TYR A 172 -17.86 -8.17 3.48
CA TYR A 172 -18.30 -8.50 2.13
C TYR A 172 -19.79 -8.20 1.93
N CYS A 173 -20.66 -8.94 2.62
CA CYS A 173 -22.11 -8.82 2.51
C CYS A 173 -22.76 -8.63 3.88
N VAL A 174 -23.96 -8.05 3.87
CA VAL A 174 -24.74 -7.86 5.11
C VAL A 174 -26.21 -8.15 4.86
N GLY A 175 -26.76 -9.07 5.66
CA GLY A 175 -28.20 -9.30 5.72
C GLY A 175 -28.85 -8.30 6.68
N TRP A 176 -29.78 -7.50 6.18
CA TRP A 176 -30.51 -6.52 6.98
C TRP A 176 -31.91 -7.03 7.34
N ASP A 177 -32.32 -6.87 8.60
CA ASP A 177 -33.66 -7.23 9.03
C ASP A 177 -34.65 -6.08 8.74
N LEU A 178 -35.54 -6.31 7.78
CA LEU A 178 -36.60 -5.35 7.45
C LEU A 178 -37.57 -5.17 8.62
N PHE A 179 -37.81 -6.20 9.42
CA PHE A 179 -38.70 -6.10 10.57
C PHE A 179 -38.14 -5.11 11.59
N ASP A 180 -36.84 -5.18 11.86
CA ASP A 180 -36.14 -4.25 12.74
C ASP A 180 -36.27 -2.81 12.24
N LEU A 181 -35.97 -2.54 10.97
CA LEU A 181 -36.15 -1.22 10.36
C LEU A 181 -37.58 -0.67 10.49
N LEU A 182 -38.59 -1.53 10.37
CA LEU A 182 -40.00 -1.13 10.46
C LEU A 182 -40.45 -0.87 11.91
N VAL A 183 -39.93 -1.63 12.88
CA VAL A 183 -40.31 -1.54 14.31
C VAL A 183 -39.51 -0.45 15.03
N GLU A 184 -38.28 -0.22 14.61
CA GLU A 184 -37.36 0.73 15.23
C GLU A 184 -37.33 2.08 14.51
N GLY A 185 -37.55 2.08 13.19
CA GLY A 185 -37.26 3.21 12.33
C GLY A 185 -35.77 3.25 11.93
N PHE A 186 -35.39 4.28 11.18
CA PHE A 186 -34.02 4.44 10.70
C PHE A 186 -33.21 5.36 11.63
N ARG A 187 -32.34 4.77 12.46
CA ARG A 187 -31.62 5.43 13.56
C ARG A 187 -30.29 4.75 13.90
N GLY A 188 -29.54 5.27 14.87
CA GLY A 188 -28.34 4.66 15.43
C GLY A 188 -27.01 5.30 15.02
N VAL A 189 -27.03 6.37 14.21
CA VAL A 189 -25.82 7.03 13.71
C VAL A 189 -25.62 8.38 14.38
N TRP A 190 -24.55 8.50 15.16
CA TRP A 190 -24.23 9.73 15.89
C TRP A 190 -24.05 10.91 14.93
N GLY A 191 -24.67 12.05 15.27
CA GLY A 191 -24.59 13.28 14.49
C GLY A 191 -25.39 13.27 13.18
N LYS A 192 -26.23 12.27 12.94
CA LYS A 192 -27.17 12.22 11.81
C LYS A 192 -28.62 12.34 12.29
N VAL A 193 -29.49 12.80 11.38
CA VAL A 193 -30.93 12.86 11.64
C VAL A 193 -31.49 11.45 11.62
N GLU A 194 -32.26 11.12 12.64
CA GLU A 194 -32.90 9.81 12.79
C GLU A 194 -34.41 9.92 12.53
N SER A 195 -35.03 8.81 12.15
CA SER A 195 -36.46 8.69 11.94
C SER A 195 -37.02 7.53 12.76
N GLY A 196 -38.06 7.79 13.55
CA GLY A 196 -38.79 6.71 14.23
C GLY A 196 -39.61 5.84 13.27
N PRO A 197 -40.31 4.83 13.80
CA PRO A 197 -41.08 3.86 13.02
C PRO A 197 -42.12 4.53 12.11
N ALA A 198 -42.16 4.11 10.84
CA ALA A 198 -43.10 4.65 9.88
C ALA A 198 -44.56 4.27 10.22
N ARG A 199 -45.47 5.26 10.22
CA ARG A 199 -46.91 5.05 10.48
C ARG A 199 -47.75 4.86 9.22
N HIS A 200 -47.16 5.11 8.04
CA HIS A 200 -47.81 4.98 6.75
C HIS A 200 -46.87 4.30 5.75
N LEU A 201 -47.41 3.51 4.84
CA LEU A 201 -46.63 2.77 3.84
C LEU A 201 -45.70 3.67 3.02
N ARG A 202 -46.16 4.85 2.60
CA ARG A 202 -45.33 5.82 1.85
C ARG A 202 -44.08 6.23 2.63
N SER A 203 -44.22 6.45 3.94
CA SER A 203 -43.10 6.79 4.82
C SER A 203 -42.16 5.61 5.01
N ALA A 204 -42.70 4.38 5.13
CA ALA A 204 -41.89 3.16 5.22
C ALA A 204 -41.06 2.96 3.96
N LEU A 205 -41.66 3.10 2.78
CA LEU A 205 -40.93 3.03 1.50
C LEU A 205 -39.83 4.10 1.40
N GLY A 206 -40.10 5.33 1.86
CA GLY A 206 -39.09 6.38 1.92
C GLY A 206 -37.92 6.04 2.86
N GLN A 207 -38.21 5.47 4.03
CA GLN A 207 -37.18 5.00 4.95
C GLN A 207 -36.35 3.85 4.36
N ILE A 208 -36.99 2.87 3.71
CA ILE A 208 -36.32 1.74 3.04
C ILE A 208 -35.37 2.23 1.93
N VAL A 209 -35.80 3.19 1.12
CA VAL A 209 -34.94 3.77 0.07
C VAL A 209 -33.73 4.45 0.71
N ASN A 210 -33.92 5.31 1.71
CA ASN A 210 -32.81 5.97 2.42
C ASN A 210 -31.88 4.97 3.11
N PHE A 211 -32.43 3.90 3.68
CA PHE A 211 -31.68 2.82 4.31
C PHE A 211 -30.73 2.15 3.32
N PHE A 212 -31.24 1.68 2.17
CA PHE A 212 -30.40 1.07 1.13
C PHE A 212 -29.34 2.03 0.58
N TYR A 213 -29.71 3.29 0.30
CA TYR A 213 -28.75 4.28 -0.20
C TYR A 213 -27.65 4.62 0.79
N THR A 214 -27.94 4.54 2.09
CA THR A 214 -26.94 4.80 3.14
C THR A 214 -26.02 3.60 3.30
N LEU A 215 -26.58 2.39 3.35
CA LEU A 215 -25.83 1.18 3.71
C LEU A 215 -25.06 0.55 2.55
N GLN A 216 -25.42 0.83 1.29
CA GLN A 216 -24.63 0.36 0.14
C GLN A 216 -23.17 0.83 0.15
N GLY A 217 -22.84 1.87 0.91
CA GLY A 217 -21.46 2.35 1.09
C GLY A 217 -20.69 1.65 2.19
N GLU A 218 -21.34 0.80 2.99
CA GLU A 218 -20.79 0.18 4.20
C GLU A 218 -20.39 -1.29 3.99
N ALA A 219 -20.66 -1.88 2.82
CA ALA A 219 -20.27 -3.26 2.47
C ALA A 219 -19.75 -3.31 1.03
N ALA A 220 -18.94 -4.33 0.71
CA ALA A 220 -18.40 -4.49 -0.65
C ALA A 220 -19.41 -5.02 -1.66
N GLY A 221 -20.27 -5.93 -1.18
CA GLY A 221 -21.23 -6.71 -1.94
C GLY A 221 -22.67 -6.44 -1.50
N ALA A 222 -23.52 -7.45 -1.69
CA ALA A 222 -24.97 -7.38 -1.46
C ALA A 222 -25.35 -7.37 0.03
#